data_AF-A0A142D9Z0-F1
#
_entry.id   AF-A0A142D9Z0-F1
#
_cell.length_a   1.000
_cell.length_b   1.000
_cell.length_c   1.000
_cell.angle_alpha   90.00
_cell.angle_beta   90.00
_cell.angle_gamma   90.00
#
_symmetry.space_group_name_H-M   'P 1'
#
loop_
_entity.id
_entity.type
_entity.pdbx_description
1 polymer ?
#
loop_
_entity_poly.entity_id
_entity_poly.type
_entity_poly.pdbx_seq_one_letter_code
_entity_poly.pdbx_strand_id
1 'polypeptide(L)'
;MQDIHVPETVPVEKSYYNLSAVQESLAQSPIFQYDENDIPRLVITHEPEFAQTLGSIHPDAFLFSKAVDLKLAKQQHRNFRETIRKHTGALVFTVREILLMGCDDLRHRAELEEFASHCIHYRLENGLKQEDLSEKEVALLDDEYKRASLKKMTDVQLVDVIMSQPTIIIEKPDPSKHFVSHKIEMEPLTNLTFCRDQQITTAKGVVMGSMNMVQRQMETLLMLHVFKKLGIPIVGKIPAEEGATLEGGDFLPGGSDICFIGCGLRTNMKAIDYMLRNDLFGTRRVAVVEDKWDINPDRLHLDTVFGLLDAHNCIVSEDIIGEESKIKRLVTEYVKNDISGQYEISVKEMEFTHYLRENKYNIIPIPADVQLVLGCNILNIGKGRIICTHETCGRLIVEQAMKASASSSSSELTSPPFTGSVHVIPFSEIVSMNGGVHCASFVCRYPPDAQFVTRMATPGFGPMSNVPNLSSPVLSVSHSEHTLPPVSTTPTTKTFSAPLIRGVVHGIASLGNQ
;
A
#
# COMPACT_ATOMS: atom_id res chain seq x y z
N MET A 1 30.38 19.91 -35.00
CA MET A 1 29.19 20.14 -34.15
C MET A 1 28.08 19.32 -34.76
N GLN A 2 27.91 18.10 -34.25
CA GLN A 2 26.79 17.22 -34.64
C GLN A 2 25.68 17.46 -33.64
N ASP A 3 24.52 17.85 -34.15
CA ASP A 3 23.30 18.11 -33.39
C ASP A 3 22.91 16.88 -32.59
N ILE A 4 23.01 16.99 -31.26
CA ILE A 4 22.49 16.00 -30.32
C ILE A 4 20.98 16.17 -30.34
N HIS A 5 20.32 15.23 -31.00
CA HIS A 5 18.88 15.10 -31.00
C HIS A 5 18.43 14.74 -29.57
N VAL A 6 17.98 15.74 -28.82
CA VAL A 6 17.28 15.54 -27.56
C VAL A 6 15.95 14.85 -27.90
N PRO A 7 15.69 13.63 -27.42
CA PRO A 7 14.43 12.97 -27.73
C PRO A 7 13.29 13.80 -27.13
N GLU A 8 12.32 14.12 -27.99
CA GLU A 8 11.08 14.81 -27.63
C GLU A 8 10.45 14.12 -26.41
N THR A 9 10.24 14.91 -25.37
CA THR A 9 9.46 14.54 -24.19
C THR A 9 8.11 14.00 -24.64
N VAL A 10 7.86 12.71 -24.37
CA VAL A 10 6.55 12.08 -24.57
C VAL A 10 5.50 12.98 -23.90
N PRO A 11 4.47 13.43 -24.63
CA PRO A 11 3.48 14.33 -24.08
C PRO A 11 2.79 13.63 -22.90
N VAL A 12 2.72 14.33 -21.75
CA VAL A 12 1.89 13.93 -20.61
C VAL A 12 0.44 14.07 -21.06
N GLU A 13 -0.10 13.07 -21.75
CA GLU A 13 -1.52 12.98 -22.02
C GLU A 13 -2.23 12.90 -20.66
N LYS A 14 -2.79 14.04 -20.22
CA LYS A 14 -3.71 14.12 -19.09
C LYS A 14 -4.97 13.31 -19.42
N SER A 15 -4.92 12.00 -19.24
CA SER A 15 -6.12 11.20 -18.96
C SER A 15 -6.17 10.87 -17.46
N TYR A 16 -5.95 11.88 -16.62
CA TYR A 16 -6.33 11.75 -15.21
C TYR A 16 -7.86 11.82 -15.20
N TYR A 17 -8.48 10.70 -14.83
CA TYR A 17 -9.93 10.56 -14.80
C TYR A 17 -10.53 11.71 -13.99
N ASN A 18 -11.70 12.18 -14.40
CA ASN A 18 -12.42 13.20 -13.66
C ASN A 18 -12.59 12.74 -12.20
N LEU A 19 -12.00 13.47 -11.24
CA LEU A 19 -11.99 13.09 -9.82
C LEU A 19 -13.41 12.91 -9.28
N SER A 20 -14.33 13.81 -9.63
CA SER A 20 -15.72 13.72 -9.22
C SER A 20 -16.37 12.45 -9.77
N ALA A 21 -16.10 12.08 -11.03
CA ALA A 21 -16.62 10.85 -11.60
C ALA A 21 -16.07 9.59 -10.90
N VAL A 22 -14.78 9.61 -10.53
CA VAL A 22 -14.16 8.52 -9.75
C VAL A 22 -14.78 8.43 -8.35
N GLN A 23 -14.90 9.56 -7.65
CA GLN A 23 -15.53 9.63 -6.33
C GLN A 23 -17.00 9.18 -6.37
N GLU A 24 -17.78 9.65 -7.35
CA GLU A 24 -19.16 9.22 -7.57
C GLU A 24 -19.24 7.71 -7.83
N SER A 25 -18.34 7.18 -8.66
CA SER A 25 -18.25 5.74 -8.88
C SER A 25 -17.96 5.03 -7.55
N LEU A 26 -16.96 5.44 -6.79
CA LEU A 26 -16.61 4.78 -5.53
C LEU A 26 -17.71 4.92 -4.46
N ALA A 27 -18.43 6.04 -4.41
CA ALA A 27 -19.50 6.28 -3.44
C ALA A 27 -20.75 5.41 -3.65
N GLN A 28 -20.93 4.83 -4.85
CA GLN A 28 -22.08 3.96 -5.15
C GLN A 28 -22.04 2.63 -4.38
N SER A 29 -20.92 2.25 -3.77
CA SER A 29 -20.89 1.07 -2.90
C SER A 29 -19.88 1.23 -1.77
N PRO A 30 -20.19 0.69 -0.58
CA PRO A 30 -19.23 0.70 0.52
C PRO A 30 -17.94 -0.03 0.14
N ILE A 31 -16.82 0.47 0.65
CA ILE A 31 -15.50 -0.11 0.44
C ILE A 31 -15.20 -0.99 1.64
N PHE A 32 -15.38 -2.28 1.47
CA PHE A 32 -14.96 -3.35 2.37
C PHE A 32 -14.53 -4.56 1.55
N GLN A 33 -13.90 -5.54 2.19
CA GLN A 33 -13.47 -6.78 1.55
C GLN A 33 -13.82 -7.96 2.44
N TYR A 34 -14.49 -8.96 1.87
CA TYR A 34 -14.78 -10.21 2.56
C TYR A 34 -13.82 -11.32 2.13
N ASP A 35 -13.47 -11.38 0.84
CA ASP A 35 -12.66 -12.46 0.28
C ASP A 35 -11.54 -11.90 -0.62
N GLU A 36 -10.37 -12.53 -0.63
CA GLU A 36 -9.36 -12.30 -1.68
C GLU A 36 -9.87 -12.64 -3.09
N ASN A 37 -10.89 -13.48 -3.19
CA ASN A 37 -11.53 -13.91 -4.43
C ASN A 37 -12.68 -13.00 -4.90
N ASP A 38 -12.99 -11.92 -4.18
CA ASP A 38 -13.96 -10.92 -4.65
C ASP A 38 -13.40 -10.17 -5.88
N ILE A 39 -14.27 -9.64 -6.75
CA ILE A 39 -13.82 -8.88 -7.92
C ILE A 39 -13.30 -7.50 -7.46
N PRO A 40 -12.09 -7.07 -7.86
CA PRO A 40 -11.60 -5.74 -7.53
C PRO A 40 -12.44 -4.65 -8.21
N ARG A 41 -12.74 -3.60 -7.46
CA ARG A 41 -13.35 -2.36 -7.95
C ARG A 41 -12.28 -1.30 -8.20
N LEU A 42 -11.36 -1.16 -7.25
CA LEU A 42 -10.26 -0.22 -7.29
C LEU A 42 -8.98 -0.97 -6.91
N VAL A 43 -7.93 -0.75 -7.69
CA VAL A 43 -6.57 -1.17 -7.35
C VAL A 43 -5.67 0.05 -7.34
N ILE A 44 -5.04 0.30 -6.20
CA ILE A 44 -4.01 1.34 -6.06
C ILE A 44 -2.64 0.65 -6.10
N THR A 45 -1.76 1.20 -6.92
CA THR A 45 -0.39 0.73 -7.12
C THR A 45 0.56 1.92 -7.06
N HIS A 46 1.87 1.71 -7.16
CA HIS A 46 2.82 2.78 -7.38
C HIS A 46 3.88 2.32 -8.37
N GLU A 47 3.95 3.01 -9.51
CA GLU A 47 4.98 2.72 -10.50
C GLU A 47 6.35 3.07 -9.92
N PRO A 48 7.38 2.22 -10.08
CA PRO A 48 8.73 2.56 -9.63
C PRO A 48 9.22 3.87 -10.25
N GLU A 49 9.84 4.72 -9.46
CA GLU A 49 10.33 6.05 -9.84
C GLU A 49 11.79 6.25 -9.39
N PHE A 50 12.28 7.49 -9.41
CA PHE A 50 13.67 7.80 -9.06
C PHE A 50 14.03 7.40 -7.62
N ALA A 51 13.06 7.40 -6.71
CA ALA A 51 13.24 6.91 -5.34
C ALA A 51 13.82 5.47 -5.31
N GLN A 52 13.34 4.58 -6.18
CA GLN A 52 13.81 3.20 -6.26
C GLN A 52 15.22 3.10 -6.85
N THR A 53 15.65 4.09 -7.66
CA THR A 53 17.07 4.21 -8.06
C THR A 53 17.95 4.50 -6.84
N LEU A 54 17.52 5.40 -5.95
CA LEU A 54 18.26 5.69 -4.72
C LEU A 54 18.32 4.45 -3.80
N GLY A 55 17.21 3.73 -3.67
CA GLY A 55 17.16 2.46 -2.94
C GLY A 55 18.13 1.41 -3.49
N SER A 56 18.30 1.37 -4.81
CA SER A 56 19.21 0.42 -5.48
C SER A 56 20.70 0.67 -5.26
N ILE A 57 21.08 1.86 -4.78
CA ILE A 57 22.49 2.18 -4.48
C ILE A 57 22.97 1.40 -3.25
N HIS A 58 22.08 1.14 -2.29
CA HIS A 58 22.36 0.29 -1.14
C HIS A 58 21.14 -0.58 -0.79
N PRO A 59 20.87 -1.65 -1.56
CA PRO A 59 19.62 -2.42 -1.50
C PRO A 59 19.19 -2.81 -0.08
N ASP A 60 20.09 -3.41 0.69
CA ASP A 60 19.82 -3.92 2.05
C ASP A 60 19.28 -2.84 3.00
N ALA A 61 19.96 -1.68 3.09
CA ALA A 61 19.54 -0.54 3.90
C ALA A 61 18.16 0.02 3.50
N PHE A 62 17.75 -0.15 2.24
CA PHE A 62 16.45 0.29 1.73
C PHE A 62 15.41 -0.82 1.62
N LEU A 63 15.69 -2.00 2.20
CA LEU A 63 14.82 -3.19 2.25
C LEU A 63 14.63 -3.89 0.89
N PHE A 64 15.56 -3.70 -0.04
CA PHE A 64 15.57 -4.40 -1.33
C PHE A 64 16.50 -5.60 -1.27
N SER A 65 16.17 -6.67 -2.00
CA SER A 65 17.05 -7.83 -2.10
C SER A 65 18.21 -7.58 -3.07
N LYS A 66 17.99 -6.79 -4.12
CA LYS A 66 18.98 -6.46 -5.16
C LYS A 66 18.75 -5.06 -5.74
N ALA A 67 19.76 -4.54 -6.45
CA ALA A 67 19.59 -3.36 -7.30
C ALA A 67 18.65 -3.66 -8.48
N VAL A 68 17.98 -2.63 -9.01
CA VAL A 68 16.97 -2.79 -10.07
C VAL A 68 17.27 -1.98 -11.33
N ASP A 69 16.87 -2.53 -12.48
CA ASP A 69 16.70 -1.75 -13.71
C ASP A 69 15.36 -1.01 -13.67
N LEU A 70 15.42 0.30 -13.38
CA LEU A 70 14.22 1.13 -13.27
C LEU A 70 13.37 1.15 -14.55
N LYS A 71 13.98 1.08 -15.73
CA LYS A 71 13.24 1.10 -17.00
C LYS A 71 12.44 -0.19 -17.15
N LEU A 72 13.08 -1.32 -16.89
CA LEU A 72 12.42 -2.63 -16.94
C LEU A 72 11.36 -2.76 -15.83
N ALA A 73 11.64 -2.27 -14.61
CA ALA A 73 10.68 -2.24 -13.52
C ALA A 73 9.40 -1.48 -13.87
N LYS A 74 9.53 -0.29 -14.48
CA LYS A 74 8.37 0.48 -14.99
C LYS A 74 7.60 -0.30 -16.04
N GLN A 75 8.29 -0.95 -16.98
CA GLN A 75 7.63 -1.74 -18.02
C GLN A 75 6.84 -2.93 -17.44
N GLN A 76 7.45 -3.67 -16.51
CA GLN A 76 6.82 -4.80 -15.82
C GLN A 76 5.60 -4.35 -15.00
N HIS A 77 5.73 -3.24 -14.27
CA HIS A 77 4.64 -2.66 -13.49
C HIS A 77 3.47 -2.18 -14.36
N ARG A 78 3.74 -1.57 -15.52
CA ARG A 78 2.68 -1.20 -16.49
C ARG A 78 1.95 -2.43 -17.02
N ASN A 79 2.69 -3.48 -17.39
CA ASN A 79 2.09 -4.74 -17.83
C ASN A 79 1.20 -5.38 -16.75
N PHE A 80 1.63 -5.33 -15.50
CA PHE A 80 0.83 -5.76 -14.34
C PHE A 80 -0.50 -4.99 -14.26
N ARG A 81 -0.47 -3.66 -14.31
CA ARG A 81 -1.68 -2.81 -14.29
C ARG A 81 -2.62 -3.10 -15.46
N GLU A 82 -2.08 -3.23 -16.68
CA GLU A 82 -2.88 -3.57 -17.87
C GLU A 82 -3.52 -4.96 -17.76
N THR A 83 -2.81 -5.92 -17.18
CA THR A 83 -3.36 -7.27 -16.92
C THR A 83 -4.58 -7.18 -16.00
N ILE A 84 -4.50 -6.44 -14.89
CA ILE A 84 -5.66 -6.24 -14.00
C ILE A 84 -6.82 -5.60 -14.76
N ARG A 85 -6.59 -4.50 -15.47
CA ARG A 85 -7.64 -3.78 -16.24
C ARG A 85 -8.34 -4.69 -17.22
N LYS A 86 -7.56 -5.42 -18.03
CA LYS A 86 -8.05 -6.34 -19.07
C LYS A 86 -8.98 -7.41 -18.51
N HIS A 87 -8.70 -7.92 -17.32
CA HIS A 87 -9.43 -9.06 -16.76
C HIS A 87 -10.55 -8.69 -15.79
N THR A 88 -10.59 -7.46 -15.26
CA THR A 88 -11.52 -7.09 -14.17
C THR A 88 -12.43 -5.90 -14.50
N GLY A 89 -12.00 -4.98 -15.36
CA GLY A 89 -12.64 -3.68 -15.51
C GLY A 89 -12.53 -2.77 -14.27
N ALA A 90 -11.68 -3.13 -13.31
CA ALA A 90 -11.42 -2.32 -12.12
C ALA A 90 -10.79 -0.97 -12.51
N LEU A 91 -11.04 0.05 -11.70
CA LEU A 91 -10.24 1.27 -11.70
C LEU A 91 -8.84 0.92 -11.19
N VAL A 92 -7.81 1.19 -11.99
CA VAL A 92 -6.41 0.93 -11.59
C VAL A 92 -5.65 2.22 -11.67
N PHE A 93 -5.15 2.71 -10.54
CA PHE A 93 -4.45 3.98 -10.46
C PHE A 93 -3.09 3.82 -9.77
N THR A 94 -2.14 4.69 -10.13
CA THR A 94 -0.96 4.89 -9.28
C THR A 94 -1.25 5.93 -8.20
N VAL A 95 -0.51 5.87 -7.09
CA VAL A 95 -0.52 6.95 -6.07
C VAL A 95 -0.30 8.32 -6.71
N ARG A 96 0.68 8.44 -7.63
CA ARG A 96 0.96 9.69 -8.36
C ARG A 96 -0.22 10.15 -9.20
N GLU A 97 -0.86 9.26 -9.95
CA GLU A 97 -2.06 9.58 -10.74
C GLU A 97 -3.20 10.09 -9.84
N ILE A 98 -3.37 9.51 -8.66
CA ILE A 98 -4.40 9.95 -7.71
C ILE A 98 -4.08 11.34 -7.18
N LEU A 99 -2.84 11.62 -6.76
CA LEU A 99 -2.45 12.95 -6.25
C LEU A 99 -2.66 14.06 -7.29
N LEU A 100 -2.39 13.77 -8.57
CA LEU A 100 -2.57 14.71 -9.68
C LEU A 100 -4.04 14.87 -10.12
N MET A 101 -4.93 13.99 -9.71
CA MET A 101 -6.32 13.96 -10.16
C MET A 101 -7.08 15.21 -9.68
N GLY A 102 -7.77 15.89 -10.61
CA GLY A 102 -8.61 17.05 -10.27
C GLY A 102 -7.86 18.32 -9.87
N CYS A 103 -6.54 18.40 -10.06
CA CYS A 103 -5.75 19.60 -9.74
C CYS A 103 -5.98 20.79 -10.69
N ASP A 104 -6.82 20.64 -11.71
CA ASP A 104 -7.43 21.76 -12.44
C ASP A 104 -8.41 22.57 -11.58
N ASP A 105 -8.95 21.98 -10.51
CA ASP A 105 -9.64 22.69 -9.43
C ASP A 105 -8.62 23.26 -8.42
N LEU A 106 -8.70 24.56 -8.17
CA LEU A 106 -7.83 25.27 -7.23
C LEU A 106 -7.88 24.71 -5.80
N ARG A 107 -9.00 24.11 -5.38
CA ARG A 107 -9.12 23.47 -4.06
C ARG A 107 -8.17 22.29 -3.96
N HIS A 108 -8.20 21.37 -4.92
CA HIS A 108 -7.35 20.19 -4.93
C HIS A 108 -5.89 20.55 -5.18
N ARG A 109 -5.65 21.59 -5.98
CA ARG A 109 -4.31 22.14 -6.16
C ARG A 109 -3.74 22.70 -4.86
N ALA A 110 -4.53 23.44 -4.08
CA ALA A 110 -4.12 24.00 -2.79
C ALA A 110 -3.91 22.91 -1.73
N GLU A 111 -4.73 21.86 -1.70
CA GLU A 111 -4.52 20.69 -0.83
C GLU A 111 -3.17 20.00 -1.12
N LEU A 112 -2.78 19.91 -2.40
CA LEU A 112 -1.50 19.36 -2.82
C LEU A 112 -0.31 20.28 -2.41
N GLU A 113 -0.45 21.61 -2.52
CA GLU A 113 0.56 22.57 -2.02
C GLU A 113 0.80 22.39 -0.53
N GLU A 114 -0.30 22.34 0.22
CA GLU A 114 -0.23 22.25 1.66
C GLU A 114 0.46 20.95 2.06
N PHE A 115 0.13 19.84 1.41
CA PHE A 115 0.81 18.58 1.67
C PHE A 115 2.31 18.64 1.30
N ALA A 116 2.65 19.15 0.12
CA ALA A 116 4.05 19.33 -0.28
C ALA A 116 4.83 20.23 0.69
N SER A 117 4.20 21.28 1.23
CA SER A 117 4.82 22.17 2.21
C SER A 117 5.19 21.45 3.52
N HIS A 118 4.34 20.52 3.97
CA HIS A 118 4.62 19.70 5.16
C HIS A 118 5.79 18.73 4.97
N CYS A 119 6.09 18.34 3.72
CA CYS A 119 7.21 17.46 3.38
C CYS A 119 8.55 18.20 3.23
N ILE A 120 8.57 19.53 3.33
CA ILE A 120 9.79 20.34 3.24
C ILE A 120 10.28 20.71 4.65
N HIS A 121 11.53 20.37 4.92
CA HIS A 121 12.21 20.72 6.15
C HIS A 121 13.43 21.61 5.89
N TYR A 122 13.76 22.45 6.87
CA TYR A 122 14.97 23.26 6.88
C TYR A 122 15.82 22.86 8.09
N ARG A 123 17.13 22.73 7.88
CA ARG A 123 18.08 22.49 8.98
C ARG A 123 19.22 23.51 8.89
N LEU A 124 19.50 24.19 9.99
CA LEU A 124 20.62 25.12 10.07
C LEU A 124 21.91 24.35 10.41
N GLU A 125 23.00 24.62 9.71
CA GLU A 125 24.32 24.01 9.95
C GLU A 125 25.39 25.02 10.40
N ASN A 126 26.59 24.52 10.71
CA ASN A 126 27.76 25.30 11.12
C ASN A 126 27.55 26.17 12.38
N GLY A 127 26.70 25.68 13.30
CA GLY A 127 26.41 26.37 14.56
C GLY A 127 25.48 27.57 14.42
N LEU A 128 24.95 27.82 13.22
CA LEU A 128 23.90 28.81 13.01
C LEU A 128 22.64 28.39 13.75
N LYS A 129 22.13 29.24 14.63
CA LYS A 129 20.89 29.00 15.36
C LYS A 129 19.82 29.97 14.91
N GLN A 130 18.59 29.64 15.24
CA GLN A 130 17.44 30.48 14.93
C GLN A 130 17.54 31.87 15.59
N GLU A 131 18.19 31.97 16.76
CA GLU A 131 18.45 33.23 17.47
C GLU A 131 19.44 34.16 16.74
N ASP A 132 20.25 33.63 15.81
CA ASP A 132 21.23 34.39 15.02
C ASP A 132 20.61 35.00 13.74
N LEU A 133 19.34 34.68 13.45
CA LEU A 133 18.65 35.09 12.24
C LEU A 133 17.93 36.42 12.44
N SER A 134 17.99 37.28 11.42
CA SER A 134 17.11 38.45 11.36
C SER A 134 15.65 38.04 11.12
N GLU A 135 14.70 38.93 11.43
CA GLU A 135 13.28 38.69 11.18
C GLU A 135 12.99 38.31 9.72
N LYS A 136 13.68 38.97 8.77
CA LYS A 136 13.56 38.66 7.34
C LYS A 136 14.04 37.25 7.00
N GLU A 137 15.06 36.76 7.69
CA GLU A 137 15.64 35.44 7.46
C GLU A 137 14.81 34.33 8.09
N VAL A 138 14.23 34.58 9.27
CA VAL A 138 13.23 33.70 9.86
C VAL A 138 12.05 33.52 8.91
N ALA A 139 11.58 34.61 8.29
CA ALA A 139 10.51 34.55 7.30
C ALA A 139 10.85 33.71 6.05
N LEU A 140 12.14 33.54 5.69
CA LEU A 140 12.55 32.68 4.58
C LEU A 140 12.55 31.18 4.92
N LEU A 141 12.28 30.82 6.16
CA LEU A 141 12.26 29.43 6.64
C LEU A 141 10.88 28.99 7.15
N ASP A 142 9.91 29.89 7.14
CA ASP A 142 8.55 29.61 7.58
C ASP A 142 7.70 28.96 6.48
N ASP A 143 6.48 28.55 6.86
CA ASP A 143 5.55 27.90 5.95
C ASP A 143 4.93 28.87 4.92
N GLU A 144 4.91 30.18 5.18
CA GLU A 144 4.44 31.17 4.20
C GLU A 144 5.39 31.26 3.01
N TYR A 145 6.70 31.29 3.27
CA TYR A 145 7.72 31.27 2.22
C TYR A 145 7.73 29.97 1.42
N LYS A 146 7.59 28.81 2.09
CA LYS A 146 7.42 27.51 1.42
C LYS A 146 6.23 27.57 0.46
N ARG A 147 5.05 27.99 0.95
CA ARG A 147 3.83 28.10 0.14
C ARG A 147 4.00 29.06 -1.04
N ALA A 148 4.65 30.20 -0.85
CA ALA A 148 4.90 31.16 -1.92
C ALA A 148 5.76 30.55 -3.06
N SER A 149 6.76 29.74 -2.70
CA SER A 149 7.60 29.02 -3.66
C SER A 149 6.83 27.89 -4.37
N LEU A 150 6.08 27.09 -3.62
CA LEU A 150 5.31 25.95 -4.14
C LEU A 150 4.18 26.36 -5.09
N LYS A 151 3.57 27.53 -4.89
CA LYS A 151 2.54 28.10 -5.79
C LYS A 151 3.02 28.28 -7.22
N LYS A 152 4.33 28.45 -7.45
CA LYS A 152 4.91 28.58 -8.80
C LYS A 152 5.26 27.24 -9.44
N MET A 153 5.30 26.17 -8.67
CA MET A 153 5.65 24.84 -9.17
C MET A 153 4.46 24.20 -9.90
N THR A 154 4.75 23.30 -10.84
CA THR A 154 3.73 22.46 -11.47
C THR A 154 3.25 21.38 -10.50
N ASP A 155 2.07 20.81 -10.76
CA ASP A 155 1.49 19.73 -9.95
C ASP A 155 2.44 18.53 -9.85
N VAL A 156 3.14 18.21 -10.94
CA VAL A 156 4.13 17.13 -10.99
C VAL A 156 5.31 17.43 -10.07
N GLN A 157 5.83 18.67 -10.08
CA GLN A 157 6.90 19.08 -9.17
C GLN A 157 6.47 19.02 -7.71
N LEU A 158 5.20 19.34 -7.39
CA LEU A 158 4.69 19.18 -6.03
C LEU A 158 4.66 17.72 -5.58
N VAL A 159 4.22 16.82 -6.47
CA VAL A 159 4.29 15.39 -6.18
C VAL A 159 5.75 14.95 -5.99
N ASP A 160 6.69 15.45 -6.79
CA ASP A 160 8.12 15.13 -6.62
C ASP A 160 8.66 15.61 -5.27
N VAL A 161 8.21 16.77 -4.76
CA VAL A 161 8.52 17.24 -3.40
C VAL A 161 7.97 16.26 -2.34
N ILE A 162 6.71 15.84 -2.48
CA ILE A 162 6.09 14.87 -1.55
C ILE A 162 6.84 13.54 -1.55
N MET A 163 7.22 13.03 -2.73
CA MET A 163 7.89 11.73 -2.86
C MET A 163 9.36 11.74 -2.39
N SER A 164 10.02 12.91 -2.43
CA SER A 164 11.44 13.05 -2.08
C SER A 164 11.69 13.52 -0.65
N GLN A 165 10.70 14.16 -0.01
CA GLN A 165 10.77 14.66 1.37
C GLN A 165 12.08 15.42 1.68
N PRO A 166 12.33 16.56 1.01
CA PRO A 166 13.61 17.22 1.08
C PRO A 166 13.81 17.96 2.41
N THR A 167 14.98 17.78 3.00
CA THR A 167 15.54 18.67 4.04
C THR A 167 16.64 19.52 3.42
N ILE A 168 16.39 20.82 3.32
CA ILE A 168 17.35 21.78 2.78
C ILE A 168 18.27 22.20 3.93
N ILE A 169 19.57 21.93 3.77
CA ILE A 169 20.59 22.29 4.75
C ILE A 169 21.03 23.73 4.46
N ILE A 170 20.75 24.63 5.39
CA ILE A 170 20.98 26.07 5.26
C ILE A 170 22.25 26.44 6.02
N GLU A 171 23.15 27.11 5.31
CA GLU A 171 24.36 27.68 5.85
C GLU A 171 24.39 29.20 5.62
N LYS A 172 25.07 29.90 6.52
CA LYS A 172 25.33 31.34 6.38
C LYS A 172 26.81 31.60 6.72
N PRO A 173 27.71 31.60 5.72
CA PRO A 173 29.15 31.70 5.96
C PRO A 173 29.59 33.02 6.61
N ASP A 174 28.80 34.08 6.44
CA ASP A 174 29.02 35.40 7.02
C ASP A 174 27.66 36.05 7.36
N PRO A 175 27.50 36.71 8.52
CA PRO A 175 26.26 37.39 8.91
C PRO A 175 25.70 38.40 7.88
N SER A 176 26.55 38.95 7.02
CA SER A 176 26.17 39.91 5.97
C SER A 176 25.73 39.25 4.65
N LYS A 177 25.91 37.94 4.49
CA LYS A 177 25.59 37.21 3.26
C LYS A 177 24.21 36.56 3.32
N HIS A 178 23.66 36.26 2.15
CA HIS A 178 22.41 35.50 2.03
C HIS A 178 22.61 34.04 2.44
N PHE A 179 21.50 33.35 2.72
CA PHE A 179 21.48 31.90 2.88
C PHE A 179 22.04 31.20 1.64
N VAL A 180 22.83 30.17 1.89
CA VAL A 180 23.35 29.27 0.87
C VAL A 180 23.02 27.85 1.28
N SER A 181 22.75 27.00 0.28
CA SER A 181 22.62 25.56 0.48
C SER A 181 23.43 24.85 -0.59
N HIS A 182 24.31 23.95 -0.16
CA HIS A 182 25.09 23.07 -1.03
C HIS A 182 24.72 21.59 -0.85
N LYS A 183 23.81 21.30 0.09
CA LYS A 183 23.40 19.95 0.49
C LYS A 183 21.89 19.92 0.67
N ILE A 184 21.27 18.90 0.11
CA ILE A 184 19.87 18.55 0.36
C ILE A 184 19.88 17.09 0.81
N GLU A 185 19.36 16.83 2.00
CA GLU A 185 19.05 15.48 2.43
C GLU A 185 17.65 15.13 1.91
N MET A 186 17.44 13.89 1.51
CA MET A 186 16.14 13.41 1.03
C MET A 186 15.78 12.15 1.80
N GLU A 187 14.51 12.02 2.14
CA GLU A 187 13.92 10.80 2.71
C GLU A 187 12.92 10.21 1.70
N PRO A 188 13.41 9.70 0.55
CA PRO A 188 12.54 9.24 -0.52
C PRO A 188 11.71 8.03 -0.09
N LEU A 189 10.47 7.96 -0.58
CA LEU A 189 9.55 6.85 -0.30
C LEU A 189 9.91 5.60 -1.13
N THR A 190 11.05 4.97 -0.84
CA THR A 190 11.63 3.89 -1.66
C THR A 190 10.78 2.62 -1.71
N ASN A 191 9.98 2.36 -0.67
CA ASN A 191 9.14 1.16 -0.57
C ASN A 191 7.67 1.40 -0.99
N LEU A 192 7.33 2.60 -1.48
CA LEU A 192 5.95 2.96 -1.89
C LEU A 192 5.41 2.09 -3.03
N THR A 193 6.28 1.45 -3.83
CA THR A 193 5.89 0.41 -4.80
C THR A 193 5.00 -0.65 -4.16
N PHE A 194 5.19 -0.94 -2.88
CA PHE A 194 4.41 -1.89 -2.09
C PHE A 194 3.27 -1.19 -1.37
N CYS A 195 2.20 -0.90 -2.12
CA CYS A 195 0.99 -0.25 -1.62
C CYS A 195 0.15 -1.14 -0.69
N ARG A 196 0.48 -2.43 -0.55
CA ARG A 196 -0.23 -3.37 0.34
C ARG A 196 -0.08 -3.00 1.80
N ASP A 197 1.09 -2.55 2.23
CA ASP A 197 1.48 -2.67 3.64
C ASP A 197 0.91 -1.58 4.54
N GLN A 198 0.59 -0.41 4.00
CA GLN A 198 0.26 0.76 4.82
C GLN A 198 -1.15 0.69 5.43
N GLN A 199 -2.01 -0.20 4.94
CA GLN A 199 -3.41 -0.35 5.36
C GLN A 199 -3.94 -1.76 5.08
N ILE A 200 -5.09 -2.08 5.67
CA ILE A 200 -5.87 -3.28 5.34
C ILE A 200 -7.31 -2.88 4.99
N THR A 201 -7.96 -3.65 4.12
CA THR A 201 -9.40 -3.51 3.85
C THR A 201 -10.13 -4.67 4.50
N THR A 202 -10.88 -4.42 5.57
CA THR A 202 -11.64 -5.46 6.28
C THR A 202 -13.10 -5.50 5.83
N ALA A 203 -13.91 -6.37 6.43
CA ALA A 203 -15.35 -6.39 6.23
C ALA A 203 -16.06 -5.13 6.78
N LYS A 204 -15.36 -4.29 7.55
CA LYS A 204 -15.86 -2.99 8.04
C LYS A 204 -15.41 -1.82 7.17
N GLY A 205 -14.25 -1.95 6.51
CA GLY A 205 -13.68 -0.95 5.64
C GLY A 205 -12.17 -0.80 5.81
N VAL A 206 -11.62 0.33 5.40
CA VAL A 206 -10.17 0.54 5.42
C VAL A 206 -9.70 0.88 6.83
N VAL A 207 -8.75 0.10 7.34
CA VAL A 207 -8.02 0.38 8.58
C VAL A 207 -6.59 0.74 8.23
N MET A 208 -6.13 1.91 8.69
CA MET A 208 -4.74 2.32 8.51
C MET A 208 -3.84 1.57 9.48
N GLY A 209 -2.77 0.98 8.94
CA GLY A 209 -1.75 0.29 9.71
C GLY A 209 -0.83 1.24 10.46
N SER A 210 0.11 0.63 11.18
CA SER A 210 1.21 1.32 11.87
C SER A 210 2.46 0.53 11.52
N MET A 211 3.31 1.12 10.67
CA MET A 211 4.48 0.44 10.12
C MET A 211 5.48 0.10 11.22
N ASN A 212 6.07 -1.09 11.16
CA ASN A 212 7.10 -1.49 12.13
C ASN A 212 8.41 -0.69 11.91
N MET A 213 8.72 -0.36 10.66
CA MET A 213 9.90 0.42 10.30
C MET A 213 9.55 1.91 10.18
N VAL A 214 10.21 2.75 10.99
CA VAL A 214 9.97 4.21 11.03
C VAL A 214 10.13 4.86 9.65
N GLN A 215 11.11 4.39 8.86
CA GLN A 215 11.37 4.88 7.50
C GLN A 215 10.20 4.72 6.51
N ARG A 216 9.17 3.93 6.85
CA ARG A 216 7.96 3.74 6.04
C ARG A 216 6.73 4.49 6.55
N GLN A 217 6.81 5.20 7.68
CA GLN A 217 5.64 5.87 8.28
C GLN A 217 5.03 6.95 7.38
N MET A 218 5.86 7.65 6.60
CA MET A 218 5.41 8.67 5.66
C MET A 218 4.59 8.08 4.51
N GLU A 219 4.79 6.80 4.16
CA GLU A 219 3.95 6.09 3.19
C GLU A 219 2.51 5.96 3.70
N THR A 220 2.31 5.70 4.99
CA THR A 220 0.98 5.64 5.62
C THR A 220 0.27 6.99 5.61
N LEU A 221 1.00 8.09 5.87
CA LEU A 221 0.44 9.44 5.80
C LEU A 221 0.07 9.84 4.37
N LEU A 222 0.90 9.45 3.40
CA LEU A 222 0.60 9.62 1.98
C LEU A 222 -0.67 8.86 1.57
N MET A 223 -0.80 7.59 1.98
CA MET A 223 -1.99 6.79 1.69
C MET A 223 -3.26 7.33 2.35
N LEU A 224 -3.17 7.91 3.55
CA LEU A 224 -4.27 8.66 4.16
C LEU A 224 -4.75 9.82 3.28
N HIS A 225 -3.83 10.58 2.68
CA HIS A 225 -4.18 11.66 1.75
C HIS A 225 -4.82 11.11 0.47
N VAL A 226 -4.30 10.00 -0.06
CA VAL A 226 -4.87 9.28 -1.21
C VAL A 226 -6.31 8.86 -0.95
N PHE A 227 -6.59 8.22 0.20
CA PHE A 227 -7.94 7.80 0.55
C PHE A 227 -8.90 8.97 0.74
N LYS A 228 -8.47 10.03 1.43
CA LYS A 228 -9.24 11.27 1.57
C LYS A 228 -9.60 11.84 0.19
N LYS A 229 -8.63 11.91 -0.72
CA LYS A 229 -8.83 12.44 -2.07
C LYS A 229 -9.81 11.58 -2.88
N LEU A 230 -9.79 10.27 -2.72
CA LEU A 230 -10.74 9.36 -3.37
C LEU A 230 -12.11 9.28 -2.67
N GLY A 231 -12.29 9.95 -1.53
CA GLY A 231 -13.53 9.87 -0.74
C GLY A 231 -13.72 8.52 -0.03
N ILE A 232 -12.64 7.78 0.21
CA ILE A 232 -12.66 6.47 0.86
C ILE A 232 -12.61 6.67 2.38
N PRO A 233 -13.62 6.24 3.14
CA PRO A 233 -13.63 6.41 4.59
C PRO A 233 -12.65 5.45 5.26
N ILE A 234 -11.98 5.96 6.30
CA ILE A 234 -11.14 5.16 7.19
C ILE A 234 -11.96 4.81 8.43
N VAL A 235 -12.07 3.53 8.74
CA VAL A 235 -12.87 3.04 9.88
C VAL A 235 -12.04 2.81 11.14
N GLY A 236 -10.71 2.76 11.01
CA GLY A 236 -9.80 2.63 12.13
C GLY A 236 -8.37 3.03 11.78
N LYS A 237 -7.59 3.37 12.81
CA LYS A 237 -6.15 3.59 12.72
C LYS A 237 -5.48 2.90 13.89
N ILE A 238 -4.43 2.14 13.62
CA ILE A 238 -3.67 1.43 14.66
C ILE A 238 -2.85 2.44 15.48
N PRO A 239 -2.91 2.41 16.83
CA PRO A 239 -2.24 3.37 17.70
C PRO A 239 -0.75 3.05 17.84
N ALA A 240 0.08 3.73 17.03
CA ALA A 240 1.54 3.56 17.05
C ALA A 240 2.14 3.89 18.43
N GLU A 241 1.55 4.85 19.15
CA GLU A 241 1.93 5.28 20.49
C GLU A 241 1.79 4.18 21.56
N GLU A 242 0.96 3.16 21.33
CA GLU A 242 0.84 1.98 22.20
C GLU A 242 1.89 0.90 21.87
N GLY A 243 2.74 1.16 20.88
CA GLY A 243 3.66 0.19 20.29
C GLY A 243 2.95 -0.89 19.47
N ALA A 244 1.74 -0.60 18.98
CA ALA A 244 1.01 -1.49 18.08
C ALA A 244 1.51 -1.30 16.64
N THR A 245 1.81 -2.43 15.98
CA THR A 245 2.26 -2.45 14.58
C THR A 245 1.38 -3.40 13.77
N LEU A 246 1.01 -2.97 12.58
CA LEU A 246 0.19 -3.72 11.64
C LEU A 246 0.59 -3.32 10.22
N GLU A 247 0.97 -4.30 9.42
CA GLU A 247 1.27 -4.14 8.01
C GLU A 247 0.34 -5.04 7.17
N GLY A 248 -0.13 -4.53 6.03
CA GLY A 248 -1.19 -5.18 5.27
C GLY A 248 -0.85 -6.52 4.61
N GLY A 249 0.44 -6.84 4.43
CA GLY A 249 0.87 -8.17 3.97
C GLY A 249 0.50 -9.29 4.95
N ASP A 250 0.23 -8.97 6.21
CA ASP A 250 -0.20 -9.96 7.21
C ASP A 250 -1.69 -10.27 7.16
N PHE A 251 -2.52 -9.50 6.45
CA PHE A 251 -3.98 -9.64 6.49
C PHE A 251 -4.54 -10.18 5.18
N LEU A 252 -5.23 -11.32 5.26
CA LEU A 252 -5.89 -11.97 4.13
C LEU A 252 -7.37 -12.25 4.45
N PRO A 253 -8.32 -11.58 3.80
CA PRO A 253 -9.76 -11.90 3.86
C PRO A 253 -10.04 -13.29 3.27
N GLY A 254 -10.67 -14.17 4.05
CA GLY A 254 -10.93 -15.57 3.69
C GLY A 254 -12.41 -15.89 3.47
N GLY A 255 -13.23 -14.88 3.19
CA GLY A 255 -14.67 -14.97 3.00
C GLY A 255 -15.46 -14.19 4.06
N SER A 256 -16.78 -14.19 3.94
CA SER A 256 -17.67 -13.45 4.86
C SER A 256 -17.61 -13.94 6.30
N ASP A 257 -17.13 -15.17 6.52
CA ASP A 257 -17.08 -15.81 7.83
C ASP A 257 -15.75 -15.65 8.55
N ILE A 258 -14.62 -15.68 7.82
CA ILE A 258 -13.27 -15.79 8.39
C ILE A 258 -12.27 -14.86 7.68
N CYS A 259 -11.36 -14.29 8.45
CA CYS A 259 -10.13 -13.68 7.94
C CYS A 259 -8.89 -14.24 8.64
N PHE A 260 -7.75 -14.14 7.97
CA PHE A 260 -6.45 -14.53 8.51
C PHE A 260 -5.61 -13.30 8.79
N ILE A 261 -4.89 -13.29 9.91
CA ILE A 261 -3.93 -12.23 10.24
C ILE A 261 -2.64 -12.82 10.80
N GLY A 262 -1.50 -12.48 10.20
CA GLY A 262 -0.18 -12.82 10.70
C GLY A 262 0.15 -12.09 12.01
N CYS A 263 0.82 -12.78 12.93
CA CYS A 263 1.44 -12.19 14.11
C CYS A 263 2.91 -12.60 14.15
N GLY A 264 3.82 -11.65 13.93
CA GLY A 264 5.24 -11.93 13.74
C GLY A 264 6.09 -10.65 13.69
N LEU A 265 6.95 -10.54 12.67
CA LEU A 265 7.94 -9.47 12.55
C LEU A 265 7.35 -8.07 12.34
N ARG A 266 6.22 -7.97 11.63
CA ARG A 266 5.64 -6.69 11.17
C ARG A 266 4.33 -6.35 11.85
N THR A 267 3.43 -7.33 11.99
CA THR A 267 2.21 -7.20 12.78
C THR A 267 2.36 -7.86 14.15
N ASN A 268 1.95 -7.17 15.21
CA ASN A 268 2.07 -7.67 16.58
C ASN A 268 0.71 -7.86 17.28
N MET A 269 0.70 -8.64 18.37
CA MET A 269 -0.54 -8.96 19.08
C MET A 269 -1.23 -7.71 19.67
N LYS A 270 -0.52 -6.62 19.98
CA LYS A 270 -1.15 -5.39 20.46
C LYS A 270 -2.07 -4.77 19.41
N ALA A 271 -1.66 -4.77 18.14
CA ALA A 271 -2.50 -4.30 17.04
C ALA A 271 -3.70 -5.24 16.83
N ILE A 272 -3.48 -6.55 16.91
CA ILE A 272 -4.56 -7.55 16.79
C ILE A 272 -5.57 -7.39 17.93
N ASP A 273 -5.13 -7.24 19.18
CA ASP A 273 -5.98 -6.98 20.33
C ASP A 273 -6.77 -5.68 20.17
N TYR A 274 -6.14 -4.63 19.63
CA TYR A 274 -6.84 -3.39 19.29
C TYR A 274 -7.93 -3.62 18.24
N MET A 275 -7.64 -4.39 17.19
CA MET A 275 -8.60 -4.74 16.15
C MET A 275 -9.78 -5.56 16.69
N LEU A 276 -9.51 -6.56 17.54
CA LEU A 276 -10.52 -7.41 18.18
C LEU A 276 -11.45 -6.58 19.10
N ARG A 277 -10.87 -5.78 20.00
CA ARG A 277 -11.63 -4.97 20.97
C ARG A 277 -12.51 -3.91 20.32
N ASN A 278 -12.11 -3.39 19.16
CA ASN A 278 -12.83 -2.35 18.44
C ASN A 278 -13.71 -2.88 17.30
N ASP A 279 -13.87 -4.21 17.16
CA ASP A 279 -14.65 -4.86 16.09
C ASP A 279 -14.27 -4.37 14.69
N LEU A 280 -12.96 -4.24 14.42
CA LEU A 280 -12.47 -3.70 13.15
C LEU A 280 -12.30 -4.76 12.05
N PHE A 281 -12.31 -6.06 12.38
CA PHE A 281 -12.27 -7.14 11.39
C PHE A 281 -13.59 -7.30 10.63
N GLY A 282 -14.70 -7.36 11.37
CA GLY A 282 -16.06 -7.51 10.84
C GLY A 282 -16.44 -8.90 10.36
N THR A 283 -15.52 -9.86 10.33
CA THR A 283 -15.82 -11.28 10.15
C THR A 283 -16.22 -11.92 11.48
N ARG A 284 -16.96 -13.03 11.44
CA ARG A 284 -17.31 -13.78 12.65
C ARG A 284 -16.09 -14.47 13.27
N ARG A 285 -15.15 -14.91 12.44
CA ARG A 285 -13.95 -15.65 12.85
C ARG A 285 -12.69 -14.90 12.44
N VAL A 286 -11.69 -14.92 13.29
CA VAL A 286 -10.36 -14.35 13.04
C VAL A 286 -9.33 -15.42 13.38
N ALA A 287 -8.58 -15.88 12.39
CA ALA A 287 -7.47 -16.80 12.58
C ALA A 287 -6.17 -16.01 12.69
N VAL A 288 -5.61 -15.93 13.91
CA VAL A 288 -4.30 -15.32 14.15
C VAL A 288 -3.23 -16.36 13.88
N VAL A 289 -2.41 -16.15 12.85
CA VAL A 289 -1.34 -17.06 12.41
C VAL A 289 0.00 -16.57 12.97
N GLU A 290 0.49 -17.23 14.01
CA GLU A 290 1.67 -16.84 14.77
C GLU A 290 2.96 -17.43 14.17
N ASP A 291 3.92 -16.55 13.86
CA ASP A 291 5.32 -16.90 13.60
C ASP A 291 6.15 -16.74 14.87
N LYS A 292 6.42 -17.87 15.55
CA LYS A 292 7.19 -17.89 16.80
C LYS A 292 8.68 -18.20 16.62
N TRP A 293 9.06 -18.78 15.48
CA TRP A 293 10.36 -19.46 15.35
C TRP A 293 11.19 -19.01 14.16
N ASP A 294 10.58 -18.58 13.07
CA ASP A 294 11.30 -18.30 11.83
C ASP A 294 11.98 -16.94 11.87
N ILE A 295 11.22 -15.89 12.21
CA ILE A 295 11.73 -14.52 12.44
C ILE A 295 12.65 -14.09 11.28
N ASN A 296 12.32 -14.52 10.05
CA ASN A 296 13.18 -14.37 8.87
C ASN A 296 12.73 -13.17 8.03
N PRO A 297 13.64 -12.23 7.69
CA PRO A 297 13.32 -11.09 6.81
C PRO A 297 12.99 -11.46 5.36
N ASP A 298 13.16 -12.71 4.92
CA ASP A 298 12.67 -13.20 3.62
C ASP A 298 11.21 -13.71 3.70
N ARG A 299 10.66 -13.82 4.91
CA ARG A 299 9.29 -14.30 5.22
C ARG A 299 8.60 -13.34 6.19
N LEU A 300 8.63 -12.05 5.83
CA LEU A 300 8.23 -10.92 6.68
C LEU A 300 6.77 -10.95 7.09
N HIS A 301 5.90 -11.33 6.15
CA HIS A 301 4.45 -11.26 6.27
C HIS A 301 3.78 -12.59 5.91
N LEU A 302 2.54 -12.77 6.34
CA LEU A 302 1.74 -13.97 6.04
C LEU A 302 1.59 -14.21 4.51
N ASP A 303 1.39 -13.16 3.71
CA ASP A 303 1.25 -13.27 2.25
C ASP A 303 2.51 -13.71 1.49
N THR A 304 3.66 -13.82 2.18
CA THR A 304 4.91 -14.33 1.61
C THR A 304 5.04 -15.85 1.74
N VAL A 305 4.19 -16.48 2.56
CA VAL A 305 4.20 -17.93 2.83
C VAL A 305 2.82 -18.58 2.64
N PHE A 306 1.76 -17.79 2.45
CA PHE A 306 0.38 -18.24 2.30
C PHE A 306 -0.39 -17.36 1.31
N GLY A 307 -1.22 -17.96 0.46
CA GLY A 307 -2.07 -17.22 -0.47
C GLY A 307 -3.38 -17.93 -0.76
N LEU A 308 -4.48 -17.19 -0.79
CA LEU A 308 -5.83 -17.71 -1.07
C LEU A 308 -6.13 -17.65 -2.57
N LEU A 309 -6.49 -18.80 -3.15
CA LEU A 309 -6.85 -18.91 -4.57
C LEU A 309 -8.37 -18.81 -4.79
N ASP A 310 -9.13 -19.40 -3.88
CA ASP A 310 -10.58 -19.29 -3.76
C ASP A 310 -11.03 -19.78 -2.36
N ALA A 311 -12.34 -19.97 -2.17
CA ALA A 311 -12.95 -20.40 -0.90
C ALA A 311 -12.49 -21.79 -0.39
N HIS A 312 -11.83 -22.58 -1.23
CA HIS A 312 -11.45 -23.96 -0.92
C HIS A 312 -10.00 -24.29 -1.24
N ASN A 313 -9.25 -23.41 -1.90
CA ASN A 313 -7.91 -23.70 -2.38
C ASN A 313 -6.95 -22.61 -1.97
N CYS A 314 -5.79 -23.01 -1.45
CA CYS A 314 -4.74 -22.09 -1.04
C CYS A 314 -3.35 -22.65 -1.38
N ILE A 315 -2.37 -21.76 -1.48
CA ILE A 315 -0.96 -22.11 -1.57
C ILE A 315 -0.28 -21.85 -0.23
N VAL A 316 0.64 -22.73 0.16
CA VAL A 316 1.41 -22.63 1.41
C VAL A 316 2.86 -23.01 1.13
N SER A 317 3.82 -22.26 1.67
CA SER A 317 5.24 -22.61 1.64
C SER A 317 5.47 -23.98 2.26
N GLU A 318 6.15 -24.88 1.56
CA GLU A 318 6.41 -26.25 2.05
C GLU A 318 7.15 -26.26 3.39
N ASP A 319 8.01 -25.26 3.60
CA ASP A 319 8.85 -25.12 4.79
C ASP A 319 8.04 -24.98 6.08
N ILE A 320 6.79 -24.49 6.02
CA ILE A 320 5.95 -24.27 7.21
C ILE A 320 4.89 -25.36 7.40
N ILE A 321 4.86 -26.38 6.55
CA ILE A 321 3.81 -27.41 6.57
C ILE A 321 4.11 -28.49 7.61
N GLY A 322 3.15 -28.70 8.51
CA GLY A 322 3.08 -29.87 9.38
C GLY A 322 3.85 -29.74 10.69
N GLU A 323 3.49 -30.60 11.64
CA GLU A 323 3.97 -30.54 13.03
C GLU A 323 5.49 -30.68 13.17
N GLU A 324 6.14 -31.41 12.26
CA GLU A 324 7.58 -31.63 12.25
C GLU A 324 8.37 -30.44 11.69
N SER A 325 7.72 -29.46 11.06
CA SER A 325 8.42 -28.27 10.60
C SER A 325 8.96 -27.46 11.79
N LYS A 326 10.23 -27.07 11.69
CA LYS A 326 10.93 -26.20 12.66
C LYS A 326 10.42 -24.77 12.64
N ILE A 327 9.81 -24.37 11.53
CA ILE A 327 9.23 -23.05 11.32
C ILE A 327 7.74 -23.16 11.00
N LYS A 328 7.05 -24.17 11.54
CA LYS A 328 5.60 -24.25 11.46
C LYS A 328 4.94 -22.98 12.00
N ARG A 329 3.71 -22.72 11.60
CA ARG A 329 2.89 -21.63 12.16
C ARG A 329 1.82 -22.20 13.07
N LEU A 330 1.46 -21.46 14.10
CA LEU A 330 0.37 -21.81 15.01
C LEU A 330 -0.82 -20.88 14.81
N VAL A 331 -2.03 -21.38 15.00
CA VAL A 331 -3.26 -20.62 14.87
C VAL A 331 -3.95 -20.52 16.22
N THR A 332 -4.25 -19.29 16.61
CA THR A 332 -5.25 -18.99 17.64
C THR A 332 -6.47 -18.39 16.95
N GLU A 333 -7.61 -19.08 17.01
CA GLU A 333 -8.87 -18.60 16.44
C GLU A 333 -9.68 -17.86 17.50
N TYR A 334 -10.19 -16.70 17.09
CA TYR A 334 -11.17 -15.93 17.82
C TYR A 334 -12.52 -15.97 17.09
N VAL A 335 -13.59 -16.28 17.81
CA VAL A 335 -14.97 -16.29 17.31
C VAL A 335 -15.76 -15.20 18.01
N LYS A 336 -16.47 -14.39 17.23
CA LYS A 336 -17.36 -13.36 17.74
C LYS A 336 -18.58 -14.02 18.37
N ASN A 337 -18.81 -13.70 19.64
CA ASN A 337 -19.98 -14.10 20.38
C ASN A 337 -21.18 -13.20 20.00
N ASP A 338 -22.26 -13.79 19.50
CA ASP A 338 -23.43 -13.05 19.00
C ASP A 338 -24.17 -12.26 20.10
N ILE A 339 -24.02 -12.66 21.37
CA ILE A 339 -24.69 -12.01 22.51
C ILE A 339 -23.84 -10.85 23.04
N SER A 340 -22.55 -11.09 23.32
CA SER A 340 -21.67 -10.07 23.90
C SER A 340 -21.09 -9.12 22.86
N GLY A 341 -21.07 -9.54 21.58
CA GLY A 341 -20.38 -8.85 20.50
C GLY A 341 -18.85 -8.91 20.58
N GLN A 342 -18.30 -9.60 21.58
CA GLN A 342 -16.86 -9.73 21.82
C GLN A 342 -16.30 -10.97 21.15
N TYR A 343 -15.01 -10.93 20.84
CA TYR A 343 -14.28 -12.08 20.31
C TYR A 343 -13.74 -12.95 21.45
N GLU A 344 -14.01 -14.25 21.38
CA GLU A 344 -13.59 -15.26 22.35
C GLU A 344 -12.75 -16.34 21.67
N ILE A 345 -11.74 -16.86 22.35
CA ILE A 345 -10.88 -17.91 21.79
C ILE A 345 -11.67 -19.22 21.65
N SER A 346 -11.71 -19.78 20.44
CA SER A 346 -12.32 -21.08 20.13
C SER A 346 -11.29 -22.18 19.88
N VAL A 347 -10.16 -21.81 19.27
CA VAL A 347 -9.02 -22.69 19.00
C VAL A 347 -7.77 -21.99 19.49
N LYS A 348 -6.87 -22.73 20.14
CA LYS A 348 -5.63 -22.18 20.67
C LYS A 348 -4.45 -23.03 20.20
N GLU A 349 -3.48 -22.37 19.58
CA GLU A 349 -2.19 -22.95 19.19
C GLU A 349 -2.27 -24.25 18.36
N MET A 350 -3.18 -24.30 17.38
CA MET A 350 -3.26 -25.41 16.42
C MET A 350 -2.24 -25.22 15.28
N GLU A 351 -1.60 -26.27 14.78
CA GLU A 351 -0.72 -26.14 13.61
C GLU A 351 -1.49 -25.64 12.37
N PHE A 352 -0.91 -24.68 11.65
CA PHE A 352 -1.62 -23.91 10.64
C PHE A 352 -2.17 -24.75 9.49
N THR A 353 -1.40 -25.70 8.96
CA THR A 353 -1.90 -26.54 7.86
C THR A 353 -2.93 -27.56 8.31
N HIS A 354 -2.88 -28.00 9.56
CA HIS A 354 -3.94 -28.78 10.18
C HIS A 354 -5.22 -27.94 10.30
N TYR A 355 -5.12 -26.71 10.82
CA TYR A 355 -6.25 -25.78 10.90
C TYR A 355 -6.88 -25.51 9.53
N LEU A 356 -6.08 -25.30 8.49
CA LEU A 356 -6.58 -25.12 7.12
C LEU A 356 -7.35 -26.36 6.61
N ARG A 357 -6.84 -27.58 6.86
CA ARG A 357 -7.53 -28.83 6.48
C ARG A 357 -8.84 -29.03 7.24
N GLU A 358 -8.89 -28.72 8.54
CA GLU A 358 -10.13 -28.76 9.31
C GLU A 358 -11.18 -27.79 8.74
N ASN A 359 -10.71 -26.63 8.27
CA ASN A 359 -11.49 -25.62 7.55
C ASN A 359 -11.72 -25.92 6.07
N LYS A 360 -11.45 -27.15 5.61
CA LYS A 360 -11.77 -27.62 4.26
C LYS A 360 -11.01 -26.88 3.15
N TYR A 361 -9.79 -26.41 3.44
CA TYR A 361 -8.88 -25.95 2.40
C TYR A 361 -8.06 -27.11 1.81
N ASN A 362 -8.01 -27.16 0.48
CA ASN A 362 -7.03 -27.90 -0.30
C ASN A 362 -5.73 -27.08 -0.34
N ILE A 363 -4.67 -27.65 0.24
CA ILE A 363 -3.35 -27.01 0.31
C ILE A 363 -2.52 -27.44 -0.89
N ILE A 364 -1.99 -26.47 -1.63
CA ILE A 364 -1.01 -26.67 -2.70
C ILE A 364 0.37 -26.22 -2.16
N PRO A 365 1.29 -27.15 -1.85
CA PRO A 365 2.62 -26.81 -1.36
C PRO A 365 3.44 -26.07 -2.43
N ILE A 366 4.13 -25.00 -2.01
CA ILE A 366 5.08 -24.25 -2.84
C ILE A 366 6.50 -24.53 -2.35
N PRO A 367 7.41 -24.98 -3.23
CA PRO A 367 8.80 -25.23 -2.86
C PRO A 367 9.51 -24.04 -2.22
N ALA A 368 10.44 -24.29 -1.31
CA ALA A 368 11.14 -23.25 -0.55
C ALA A 368 11.90 -22.26 -1.46
N ASP A 369 12.57 -22.77 -2.50
CA ASP A 369 13.29 -21.94 -3.48
C ASP A 369 12.34 -21.05 -4.30
N VAL A 370 11.15 -21.56 -4.62
CA VAL A 370 10.08 -20.80 -5.28
C VAL A 370 9.46 -19.77 -4.32
N GLN A 371 9.32 -20.11 -3.03
CA GLN A 371 8.85 -19.17 -2.01
C GLN A 371 9.80 -18.00 -1.84
N LEU A 372 11.12 -18.23 -1.79
CA LEU A 372 12.14 -17.18 -1.60
C LEU A 372 12.16 -16.16 -2.75
N VAL A 373 11.63 -16.51 -3.91
CA VAL A 373 11.39 -15.58 -5.04
C VAL A 373 9.93 -15.12 -5.12
N LEU A 374 9.24 -15.13 -3.97
CA LEU A 374 7.87 -14.65 -3.75
C LEU A 374 6.81 -15.45 -4.50
N GLY A 375 7.03 -16.74 -4.68
CA GLY A 375 6.08 -17.64 -5.33
C GLY A 375 4.74 -17.80 -4.60
N CYS A 376 4.69 -17.59 -3.29
CA CYS A 376 3.43 -17.56 -2.54
C CYS A 376 2.69 -16.21 -2.64
N ASN A 377 3.37 -15.14 -3.06
CA ASN A 377 2.82 -13.78 -3.11
C ASN A 377 2.02 -13.57 -4.41
N ILE A 378 0.88 -14.25 -4.49
CA ILE A 378 -0.04 -14.21 -5.63
C ILE A 378 -1.11 -13.15 -5.44
N LEU A 379 -1.60 -12.59 -6.54
CA LEU A 379 -2.73 -11.67 -6.52
C LEU A 379 -3.95 -12.33 -7.12
N ASN A 380 -4.98 -12.55 -6.31
CA ASN A 380 -6.29 -12.95 -6.80
C ASN A 380 -7.07 -11.71 -7.28
N ILE A 381 -7.43 -11.66 -8.56
CA ILE A 381 -8.20 -10.56 -9.16
C ILE A 381 -9.68 -10.94 -9.36
N GLY A 382 -10.14 -11.91 -8.57
CA GLY A 382 -11.51 -12.33 -8.41
C GLY A 382 -11.96 -13.42 -9.37
N LYS A 383 -12.96 -14.22 -8.94
CA LYS A 383 -13.52 -15.36 -9.70
C LYS A 383 -12.44 -16.39 -10.08
N GLY A 384 -11.52 -16.69 -9.17
CA GLY A 384 -10.45 -17.66 -9.32
C GLY A 384 -9.38 -17.22 -10.33
N ARG A 385 -9.24 -15.93 -10.61
CA ARG A 385 -8.22 -15.44 -11.56
C ARG A 385 -7.00 -15.00 -10.78
N ILE A 386 -5.90 -15.72 -10.95
CA ILE A 386 -4.67 -15.54 -10.19
C ILE A 386 -3.61 -14.93 -11.08
N ILE A 387 -2.94 -13.89 -10.59
CA ILE A 387 -1.70 -13.37 -11.14
C ILE A 387 -0.56 -13.86 -10.25
N CYS A 388 0.47 -14.43 -10.85
CA CYS A 388 1.71 -14.79 -10.15
C CYS A 388 2.94 -14.40 -10.97
N THR A 389 4.11 -14.41 -10.34
CA THR A 389 5.37 -13.94 -10.94
C THR A 389 6.30 -15.09 -11.33
N HIS A 390 6.04 -16.30 -10.83
CA HIS A 390 6.91 -17.46 -11.00
C HIS A 390 6.18 -18.61 -11.72
N GLU A 391 6.78 -19.12 -12.79
CA GLU A 391 6.18 -20.16 -13.63
C GLU A 391 5.92 -21.45 -12.85
N THR A 392 6.86 -21.89 -11.99
CA THR A 392 6.68 -23.09 -11.17
C THR A 392 5.47 -22.99 -10.25
N CYS A 393 5.22 -21.83 -9.63
CA CYS A 393 4.02 -21.62 -8.82
C CYS A 393 2.77 -21.79 -9.68
N GLY A 394 2.73 -21.13 -10.85
CA GLY A 394 1.59 -21.24 -11.75
C GLY A 394 1.34 -22.66 -12.25
N ARG A 395 2.39 -23.42 -12.56
CA ARG A 395 2.30 -24.83 -12.95
C ARG A 395 1.76 -25.70 -11.83
N LEU A 396 2.25 -25.54 -10.60
CA LEU A 396 1.77 -26.32 -9.45
C LEU A 396 0.27 -26.10 -9.19
N ILE A 397 -0.20 -24.85 -9.28
CA ILE A 397 -1.64 -24.54 -9.14
C ILE A 397 -2.46 -25.28 -10.21
N VAL A 398 -2.04 -25.23 -11.48
CA VAL A 398 -2.76 -25.86 -12.60
C VAL A 398 -2.68 -27.39 -12.55
N GLU A 399 -1.52 -27.95 -12.22
CA GLU A 399 -1.33 -29.40 -12.13
C GLU A 399 -2.19 -30.02 -11.04
N GLN A 400 -2.33 -29.34 -9.90
CA GLN A 400 -3.14 -29.86 -8.80
C GLN A 400 -4.64 -29.81 -9.13
N ALA A 401 -5.09 -28.76 -9.82
CA ALA A 401 -6.43 -28.67 -10.41
C ALA A 401 -6.72 -29.84 -11.39
N MET A 402 -5.75 -30.15 -12.26
CA MET A 402 -5.87 -31.23 -13.25
C MET A 402 -5.91 -32.62 -12.61
N LYS A 403 -5.02 -32.89 -11.64
CA LYS A 403 -4.98 -34.16 -10.92
C LYS A 403 -6.30 -34.45 -10.20
N ALA A 404 -6.86 -33.44 -9.54
CA ALA A 404 -8.13 -33.56 -8.84
C ALA A 404 -9.33 -33.74 -9.78
N SER A 405 -9.24 -33.25 -11.02
CA SER A 405 -10.28 -33.47 -12.05
C SER A 405 -10.19 -34.86 -12.70
N ALA A 406 -9.00 -35.47 -12.71
CA ALA A 406 -8.76 -36.78 -13.31
C ALA A 406 -9.09 -37.96 -12.37
N SER A 407 -9.04 -37.75 -11.05
CA SER A 407 -9.42 -38.75 -10.05
C SER A 407 -10.96 -38.89 -9.96
N SER A 408 -11.53 -39.63 -10.90
CA SER A 408 -12.96 -40.01 -10.94
C SER A 408 -13.45 -40.90 -9.77
N SER A 409 -12.59 -41.22 -8.80
CA SER A 409 -12.92 -41.86 -7.53
C SER A 409 -12.75 -40.86 -6.38
N SER A 410 -13.77 -40.04 -6.17
CA SER A 410 -13.83 -38.92 -5.24
C SER A 410 -13.95 -39.36 -3.76
N SER A 411 -12.89 -39.95 -3.19
CA SER A 411 -12.83 -40.22 -1.73
C SER A 411 -11.70 -39.51 -0.98
N GLU A 412 -10.73 -38.88 -1.67
CA GLU A 412 -9.58 -38.25 -1.02
C GLU A 412 -9.63 -36.71 -0.97
N LEU A 413 -10.33 -36.05 -1.90
CA LEU A 413 -10.51 -34.60 -1.84
C LEU A 413 -11.62 -34.23 -0.85
N THR A 414 -11.27 -33.45 0.16
CA THR A 414 -12.23 -32.95 1.16
C THR A 414 -13.05 -31.76 0.66
N SER A 415 -12.60 -31.10 -0.42
CA SER A 415 -13.21 -29.90 -1.01
C SER A 415 -13.03 -29.83 -2.53
N PRO A 416 -13.87 -29.04 -3.24
CA PRO A 416 -13.75 -28.84 -4.69
C PRO A 416 -12.35 -28.34 -5.10
N PRO A 417 -11.76 -28.90 -6.16
CA PRO A 417 -10.46 -28.42 -6.65
C PRO A 417 -10.56 -27.04 -7.29
N PHE A 418 -9.42 -26.36 -7.36
CA PHE A 418 -9.31 -25.08 -8.04
C PHE A 418 -9.65 -25.23 -9.53
N THR A 419 -10.52 -24.38 -10.06
CA THR A 419 -10.90 -24.38 -11.49
C THR A 419 -10.63 -23.05 -12.18
N GLY A 420 -9.94 -22.14 -11.49
CA GLY A 420 -9.69 -20.79 -11.96
C GLY A 420 -8.59 -20.71 -13.02
N SER A 421 -8.23 -19.48 -13.40
CA SER A 421 -7.16 -19.22 -14.37
C SER A 421 -5.92 -18.66 -13.67
N VAL A 422 -4.74 -19.02 -14.19
CA VAL A 422 -3.46 -18.52 -13.68
C VAL A 422 -2.73 -17.75 -14.78
N HIS A 423 -2.30 -16.53 -14.47
CA HIS A 423 -1.60 -15.62 -15.35
C HIS A 423 -0.22 -15.33 -14.78
N VAL A 424 0.82 -15.90 -15.40
CA VAL A 424 2.20 -15.61 -15.03
C VAL A 424 2.65 -14.34 -15.76
N ILE A 425 3.16 -13.36 -15.03
CA ILE A 425 3.68 -12.11 -15.62
C ILE A 425 5.15 -11.87 -15.27
N PRO A 426 5.95 -11.25 -16.15
CA PRO A 426 7.28 -10.77 -15.80
C PRO A 426 7.20 -9.70 -14.72
N PHE A 427 7.92 -9.89 -13.62
CA PHE A 427 7.93 -8.98 -12.47
C PHE A 427 9.27 -8.98 -11.70
N SER A 428 10.34 -9.47 -12.34
CA SER A 428 11.64 -9.73 -11.71
C SER A 428 12.25 -8.51 -11.03
N GLU A 429 12.12 -7.31 -11.61
CA GLU A 429 12.72 -6.10 -11.05
C GLU A 429 11.98 -5.63 -9.79
N ILE A 430 10.67 -5.88 -9.72
CA ILE A 430 9.89 -5.58 -8.51
C ILE A 430 10.16 -6.63 -7.43
N VAL A 431 10.29 -7.91 -7.80
CA VAL A 431 10.74 -8.98 -6.89
C VAL A 431 12.13 -8.68 -6.32
N SER A 432 13.04 -8.07 -7.09
CA SER A 432 14.34 -7.59 -6.60
C SER A 432 14.24 -6.48 -5.54
N MET A 433 13.10 -5.79 -5.45
CA MET A 433 12.80 -4.86 -4.34
C MET A 433 12.20 -5.57 -3.12
N ASN A 434 12.16 -6.91 -3.12
CA ASN A 434 11.62 -7.76 -2.06
C ASN A 434 10.08 -7.73 -1.92
N GLY A 435 9.34 -7.62 -3.03
CA GLY A 435 7.88 -7.76 -3.00
C GLY A 435 7.28 -8.28 -4.32
N GLY A 436 6.14 -8.98 -4.21
CA GLY A 436 5.44 -9.61 -5.32
C GLY A 436 4.24 -8.81 -5.80
N VAL A 437 3.35 -9.45 -6.56
CA VAL A 437 2.16 -8.79 -7.12
C VAL A 437 1.11 -8.48 -6.06
N HIS A 438 1.05 -9.25 -4.96
CA HIS A 438 0.17 -8.95 -3.84
C HIS A 438 0.70 -7.74 -3.05
N CYS A 439 2.01 -7.70 -2.77
CA CYS A 439 2.66 -6.56 -2.11
C CYS A 439 2.50 -5.26 -2.91
N ALA A 440 2.65 -5.34 -4.23
CA ALA A 440 2.59 -4.19 -5.14
C ALA A 440 1.17 -3.63 -5.38
N SER A 441 0.16 -4.17 -4.70
CA SER A 441 -1.24 -3.74 -4.89
C SER A 441 -1.99 -3.56 -3.58
N PHE A 442 -2.71 -2.46 -3.50
CA PHE A 442 -3.82 -2.30 -2.57
C PHE A 442 -5.13 -2.50 -3.34
N VAL A 443 -5.99 -3.38 -2.86
CA VAL A 443 -7.22 -3.76 -3.55
C VAL A 443 -8.45 -3.42 -2.71
N CYS A 444 -9.39 -2.70 -3.31
CA CYS A 444 -10.77 -2.59 -2.82
C CYS A 444 -11.67 -3.41 -3.73
N ARG A 445 -12.55 -4.23 -3.14
CA ARG A 445 -13.37 -5.19 -3.87
C ARG A 445 -14.85 -4.85 -3.82
N TYR A 446 -15.62 -5.39 -4.77
CA TYR A 446 -17.08 -5.31 -4.73
C TYR A 446 -17.63 -6.24 -3.64
N PRO A 447 -18.75 -5.87 -2.99
CA PRO A 447 -19.56 -6.84 -2.28
C PRO A 447 -19.98 -7.99 -3.22
N PRO A 448 -20.14 -9.23 -2.74
CA PRO A 448 -20.52 -10.39 -3.56
C PRO A 448 -21.77 -10.16 -4.44
N ASP A 449 -22.70 -9.31 -3.99
CA ASP A 449 -24.01 -9.07 -4.62
C ASP A 449 -24.10 -7.80 -5.48
N ALA A 450 -23.01 -7.06 -5.68
CA ALA A 450 -23.06 -5.80 -6.43
C ALA A 450 -23.22 -6.03 -7.95
N GLN A 451 -24.37 -5.65 -8.50
CA GLN A 451 -24.59 -5.63 -9.95
C GLN A 451 -23.82 -4.46 -10.59
N PHE A 452 -23.07 -4.77 -11.64
CA PHE A 452 -22.25 -3.83 -12.39
C PHE A 452 -23.15 -2.85 -13.17
N VAL A 453 -23.05 -1.54 -12.88
CA VAL A 453 -23.54 -0.49 -13.79
C VAL A 453 -22.33 0.17 -14.41
N THR A 454 -21.82 -0.37 -15.52
CA THR A 454 -20.77 0.29 -16.30
C THR A 454 -21.37 1.53 -16.97
N ARG A 455 -21.25 2.70 -16.33
CA ARG A 455 -21.39 3.99 -17.01
C ARG A 455 -20.12 4.81 -16.84
N MET A 456 -19.02 4.29 -17.37
CA MET A 456 -17.94 5.14 -17.85
C MET A 456 -17.60 4.69 -19.25
N ALA A 457 -17.90 5.55 -20.22
CA ALA A 457 -17.46 5.36 -21.59
C ALA A 457 -15.93 5.34 -21.58
N THR A 458 -15.35 4.20 -21.95
CA THR A 458 -13.97 4.16 -22.43
C THR A 458 -13.86 5.12 -23.63
N PRO A 459 -12.91 6.07 -23.67
CA PRO A 459 -12.70 6.86 -24.87
C PRO A 459 -12.17 5.92 -25.94
N GLY A 460 -13.02 5.59 -26.92
CA GLY A 460 -12.60 4.88 -28.13
C GLY A 460 -11.71 5.80 -28.95
N PHE A 461 -10.51 5.35 -29.27
CA PHE A 461 -9.70 5.93 -30.33
C PHE A 461 -10.42 5.72 -31.67
N GLY A 462 -10.93 6.80 -32.26
CA GLY A 462 -11.54 6.85 -33.59
C GLY A 462 -11.29 8.21 -34.24
N PRO A 463 -11.05 8.28 -35.56
CA PRO A 463 -10.40 9.41 -36.20
C PRO A 463 -11.31 10.65 -36.29
N MET A 464 -10.69 11.82 -36.09
CA MET A 464 -11.30 13.14 -36.22
C MET A 464 -12.04 13.32 -37.55
N SER A 465 -13.33 13.64 -37.50
CA SER A 465 -13.95 14.52 -38.49
C SER A 465 -15.24 15.17 -37.97
N ASN A 466 -15.34 16.46 -38.27
CA ASN A 466 -16.53 17.31 -38.39
C ASN A 466 -17.30 17.76 -37.14
N VAL A 467 -17.07 19.04 -36.82
CA VAL A 467 -17.94 19.95 -36.06
C VAL A 467 -19.29 20.12 -36.76
N PRO A 468 -20.40 20.22 -36.00
CA PRO A 468 -21.25 21.40 -36.17
C PRO A 468 -21.74 22.01 -34.84
N ASN A 469 -21.85 23.35 -34.90
CA ASN A 469 -22.51 24.27 -33.96
C ASN A 469 -23.85 23.75 -33.42
N LEU A 470 -24.14 24.02 -32.14
CA LEU A 470 -25.49 24.41 -31.69
C LEU A 470 -25.47 25.18 -30.35
N SER A 471 -25.98 26.40 -30.47
CA SER A 471 -26.52 27.37 -29.51
C SER A 471 -26.90 26.92 -28.09
N SER A 472 -26.51 27.78 -27.14
CA SER A 472 -26.96 27.90 -25.75
C SER A 472 -28.49 28.05 -25.60
N PRO A 473 -28.99 27.80 -24.37
CA PRO A 473 -29.80 28.83 -23.73
C PRO A 473 -29.39 29.13 -22.28
N VAL A 474 -29.56 30.41 -21.98
CA VAL A 474 -29.46 31.11 -20.71
C VAL A 474 -30.43 30.53 -19.69
N LEU A 475 -29.98 30.31 -18.44
CA LEU A 475 -30.86 30.27 -17.28
C LEU A 475 -30.20 30.96 -16.07
N SER A 476 -31.05 31.72 -15.41
CA SER A 476 -30.82 32.82 -14.48
C SER A 476 -30.39 32.40 -13.08
N VAL A 477 -29.50 33.21 -12.51
CA VAL A 477 -29.03 33.20 -11.13
C VAL A 477 -30.13 33.69 -10.19
N SER A 478 -30.39 32.99 -9.09
CA SER A 478 -31.08 33.51 -7.91
C SER A 478 -30.20 33.33 -6.67
N HIS A 479 -29.75 34.45 -6.11
CA HIS A 479 -29.03 34.53 -4.85
C HIS A 479 -29.95 34.23 -3.66
N SER A 480 -29.46 33.43 -2.70
CA SER A 480 -29.96 33.43 -1.33
C SER A 480 -28.77 33.40 -0.37
N GLU A 481 -28.59 34.51 0.33
CA GLU A 481 -27.62 34.73 1.39
C GLU A 481 -27.96 33.85 2.60
N HIS A 482 -26.98 33.09 3.10
CA HIS A 482 -27.04 32.51 4.44
C HIS A 482 -25.78 32.90 5.23
N THR A 483 -26.00 33.77 6.20
CA THR A 483 -25.08 34.23 7.24
C THR A 483 -24.81 33.13 8.26
N LEU A 484 -23.55 32.82 8.53
CA LEU A 484 -23.08 31.97 9.64
C LEU A 484 -22.65 32.83 10.84
N PRO A 485 -22.89 32.40 12.10
CA PRO A 485 -22.40 33.10 13.29
C PRO A 485 -20.96 32.67 13.66
N PRO A 486 -20.22 33.47 14.46
CA PRO A 486 -18.79 33.30 14.68
C PRO A 486 -18.48 32.28 15.79
N VAL A 487 -17.42 31.50 15.61
CA VAL A 487 -16.84 30.61 16.64
C VAL A 487 -15.58 31.26 17.22
N SER A 488 -15.59 31.38 18.54
CA SER A 488 -14.56 31.95 19.42
C SER A 488 -13.27 31.12 19.45
N THR A 489 -12.14 31.81 19.28
CA THR A 489 -10.77 31.31 19.43
C THR A 489 -10.27 31.47 20.87
N THR A 490 -9.81 30.39 21.50
CA THR A 490 -8.88 30.44 22.65
C THR A 490 -7.83 29.34 22.52
N PRO A 491 -6.52 29.65 22.52
CA PRO A 491 -5.46 28.66 22.48
C PRO A 491 -5.00 28.29 23.90
N THR A 492 -4.96 27.00 24.23
CA THR A 492 -4.24 26.48 25.40
C THR A 492 -3.01 25.72 24.96
N THR A 493 -1.86 26.37 25.08
CA THR A 493 -0.53 25.80 25.03
C THR A 493 -0.28 24.89 26.23
N LYS A 494 0.06 23.62 26.01
CA LYS A 494 0.78 22.79 26.98
C LYS A 494 1.91 22.05 26.29
N THR A 495 3.12 22.54 26.58
CA THR A 495 4.43 21.94 26.31
C THR A 495 4.57 20.60 27.05
N PHE A 496 4.97 19.55 26.35
CA PHE A 496 5.48 18.31 26.96
C PHE A 496 6.93 18.09 26.53
N SER A 497 7.83 18.11 27.51
CA SER A 497 9.24 17.76 27.43
C SER A 497 9.42 16.25 27.57
N ALA A 498 10.06 15.60 26.60
CA ALA A 498 10.50 14.21 26.70
C ALA A 498 11.97 14.13 27.19
N PRO A 499 12.35 13.22 28.10
CA PRO A 499 13.74 13.04 28.51
C PRO A 499 14.52 12.10 27.57
N LEU A 500 15.77 12.47 27.27
CA LEU A 500 16.76 11.63 26.59
C LEU A 500 17.07 10.35 27.40
N ILE A 501 16.98 9.19 26.76
CA ILE A 501 17.55 7.93 27.24
C ILE A 501 18.90 7.71 26.54
N ARG A 502 19.99 7.72 27.33
CA ARG A 502 21.34 7.33 26.92
C ARG A 502 21.41 5.81 26.78
N GLY A 503 21.61 5.33 25.55
CA GLY A 503 21.98 3.93 25.26
C GLY A 503 23.50 3.75 25.28
N VAL A 504 23.93 2.81 26.13
CA VAL A 504 25.32 2.37 26.33
C VAL A 504 25.76 1.49 25.15
N VAL A 505 26.87 1.85 24.49
CA VAL A 505 27.51 1.01 23.47
C VAL A 505 28.47 0.04 24.18
N HIS A 506 28.19 -1.26 24.10
CA HIS A 506 29.15 -2.30 24.43
C HIS A 506 29.95 -2.68 23.18
N GLY A 507 31.28 -2.59 23.29
CA GLY A 507 32.23 -2.91 22.25
C GLY A 507 32.30 -4.41 21.96
N ILE A 508 32.34 -4.74 20.67
CA ILE A 508 32.66 -6.08 20.18
C ILE A 508 34.17 -6.10 19.93
N ALA A 509 34.86 -6.94 20.69
CA ALA A 509 36.26 -7.25 20.52
C ALA A 509 36.48 -8.14 19.29
N SER A 510 37.51 -7.81 18.53
CA SER A 510 38.05 -8.61 17.43
C SER A 510 38.71 -9.88 17.96
N LEU A 511 38.49 -10.99 17.27
CA LEU A 511 39.36 -12.16 17.33
C LEU A 511 39.68 -12.58 15.90
N GLY A 512 40.94 -12.43 15.55
CA GLY A 512 41.53 -12.98 14.32
C GLY A 512 42.03 -14.41 14.53
N ASN A 513 42.24 -15.06 13.38
CA ASN A 513 43.17 -16.16 13.09
C ASN A 513 43.40 -17.23 14.18
N GLN A 514 42.83 -18.41 13.95
CA GLN A 514 43.58 -19.60 13.53
C GLN A 514 42.63 -20.66 12.96
#